data_AF-A0A7K4ILQ8-F1
#
_entry.id   AF-A0A7K4ILQ8-F1
#
_cell.length_a   1.000
_cell.length_b   1.000
_cell.length_c   1.000
_cell.angle_alpha   90.00
_cell.angle_beta   90.00
_cell.angle_gamma   90.00
#
_symmetry.space_group_name_H-M   'P 1'
#
loop_
_entity.id
_entity.type
_entity.pdbx_description
1 polymer ?
#
loop_
_entity_poly.entity_id
_entity_poly.type
_entity_poly.pdbx_seq_one_letter_code
_entity_poly.pdbx_strand_id
1 'polypeptide(L)' 'MSEVLDLFKEQESNRKWFEENHENLVKRYDGKFIAIYEQKIVGFDEDVGRLMERIKKKYPLDRVSVEHVSKEKLQLIL' A
#
# COMPACT_ATOMS: atom_id res chain seq x y z
N MET A 1 -4.79 19.16 17.25
CA MET A 1 -4.73 19.53 15.81
C MET A 1 -3.53 18.90 15.09
N SER A 2 -2.92 17.82 15.64
CA SER A 2 -1.67 17.26 15.13
C SER A 2 -1.85 15.88 14.50
N GLU A 3 -2.79 15.08 15.00
CA GLU A 3 -2.96 13.67 14.60
C GLU A 3 -3.30 13.49 13.11
N VAL A 4 -4.04 14.42 12.51
CA VAL A 4 -4.34 14.38 11.07
C VAL A 4 -3.09 14.59 10.21
N LEU A 5 -2.19 15.49 10.63
CA LEU A 5 -0.96 15.79 9.89
C LEU A 5 0.03 14.63 9.95
N ASP A 6 0.10 13.93 11.09
CA ASP A 6 0.92 12.73 11.24
C ASP A 6 0.44 11.59 10.33
N LEU A 7 -0.88 11.41 10.21
CA LEU A 7 -1.47 10.46 9.26
C LEU A 7 -1.09 10.76 7.80
N PHE A 8 -1.20 12.03 7.39
CA PHE A 8 -0.83 12.45 6.03
C PHE A 8 0.66 12.25 5.75
N LYS A 9 1.54 12.53 6.72
CA LYS A 9 2.98 12.29 6.58
C LYS A 9 3.32 10.82 6.43
N GLU A 10 2.66 9.95 7.19
CA GLU A 10 2.89 8.50 7.13
C GLU A 10 2.42 7.93 5.78
N GLN A 11 1.23 8.32 5.33
CA GLN A 11 0.72 7.98 3.99
C GLN A 11 1.65 8.47 2.87
N GLU A 12 2.16 9.71 2.95
CA GLU A 12 3.11 10.26 1.98
C GLU A 12 4.43 9.47 1.98
N SER A 13 4.93 9.11 3.16
CA SER A 13 6.17 8.34 3.31
C SER A 13 6.03 6.91 2.78
N ASN A 14 4.89 6.27 3.01
CA ASN A 14 4.56 4.95 2.48
C ASN A 14 4.48 4.99 0.94
N ARG A 15 3.85 6.02 0.40
CA ARG A 15 3.73 6.22 -1.05
C ARG A 15 5.09 6.46 -1.71
N LYS A 16 5.92 7.34 -1.15
CA LYS A 16 7.30 7.57 -1.64
C LYS A 16 8.10 6.26 -1.65
N TRP A 17 8.05 5.52 -0.54
CA TRP A 17 8.72 4.21 -0.45
C TRP A 17 8.20 3.23 -1.52
N PHE A 18 6.90 3.20 -1.77
CA PHE A 18 6.28 2.38 -2.81
C PHE A 18 6.81 2.75 -4.20
N GLU A 19 6.83 4.04 -4.54
CA GLU A 19 7.31 4.54 -5.83
C GLU A 19 8.81 4.25 -6.03
N GLU A 20 9.64 4.50 -5.00
CA GLU A 20 11.08 4.22 -5.04
C GLU A 20 11.38 2.72 -5.17
N ASN A 21 10.54 1.85 -4.60
CA ASN A 21 10.71 0.40 -4.65
C ASN A 21 9.87 -0.26 -5.74
N HIS A 22 9.11 0.51 -6.54
CA HIS A 22 8.10 -0.01 -7.45
C HIS A 22 8.64 -1.05 -8.42
N GLU A 23 9.82 -0.82 -9.01
CA GLU A 23 10.45 -1.77 -9.93
C GLU A 23 10.74 -3.13 -9.28
N ASN A 24 11.13 -3.13 -8.00
CA ASN A 24 11.37 -4.36 -7.24
C ASN A 24 10.07 -5.03 -6.80
N LEU A 25 9.07 -4.23 -6.47
CA LEU A 25 7.74 -4.70 -6.08
C LEU A 25 7.06 -5.38 -7.26
N VAL A 26 7.06 -4.77 -8.44
CA VAL A 26 6.52 -5.35 -9.67
C VAL A 26 7.18 -6.70 -9.96
N LYS A 27 8.50 -6.82 -9.83
CA LYS A 27 9.18 -8.12 -10.06
C LYS A 27 8.69 -9.27 -9.16
N ARG A 28 8.15 -8.97 -7.97
CA ARG A 28 7.73 -9.99 -6.98
C ARG A 28 6.22 -10.09 -6.78
N TYR A 29 5.51 -9.01 -7.03
CA TYR A 29 4.09 -8.83 -6.69
C TYR A 29 3.26 -8.31 -7.86
N ASP A 30 3.74 -8.41 -9.10
CA ASP A 30 2.95 -8.05 -10.30
C ASP A 30 1.55 -8.67 -10.26
N GLY A 31 0.52 -7.84 -10.45
CA GLY A 31 -0.89 -8.23 -10.40
C GLY A 31 -1.44 -8.47 -9.00
N LYS A 32 -0.75 -8.03 -7.94
CA LYS A 32 -1.17 -8.22 -6.54
C LYS A 32 -1.35 -6.90 -5.81
N PHE A 33 -2.22 -6.93 -4.80
CA PHE A 33 -2.35 -5.86 -3.83
C PHE A 33 -1.34 -6.06 -2.71
N ILE A 34 -0.67 -4.98 -2.32
CA ILE A 34 0.22 -4.97 -1.15
C ILE A 34 -0.30 -3.97 -0.13
N ALA A 35 -0.17 -4.32 1.14
CA ALA A 35 -0.45 -3.46 2.26
C ALA A 35 0.87 -2.97 2.85
N ILE A 36 1.03 -1.66 2.90
CA ILE A 36 2.22 -0.95 3.36
C ILE A 36 1.87 -0.23 4.66
N TYR A 37 2.67 -0.46 5.68
CA TYR A 37 2.55 0.19 6.98
C TYR A 37 3.96 0.54 7.45
N GLU A 38 4.18 1.79 7.86
CA GLU A 38 5.51 2.31 8.23
C GLU A 38 6.60 1.93 7.20
N GLN A 39 6.32 2.15 5.92
CA GLN A 39 7.22 1.88 4.78
C GLN A 39 7.63 0.40 4.67
N LYS A 40 6.79 -0.53 5.17
CA LYS A 40 7.03 -1.97 5.10
C LYS A 40 5.80 -2.70 4.58
N ILE A 41 6.05 -3.73 3.78
CA ILE A 41 5.00 -4.64 3.33
C ILE A 41 4.58 -5.50 4.51
N VAL A 42 3.38 -5.26 5.03
CA VAL A 42 2.78 -6.05 6.12
C VAL A 42 1.87 -7.16 5.61
N GLY A 43 1.50 -7.10 4.33
CA GLY A 43 0.76 -8.16 3.67
C GLY A 43 0.71 -7.95 2.17
N PHE A 44 0.43 -9.04 1.45
CA PHE A 44 0.15 -9.01 0.02
C PHE A 44 -0.88 -10.08 -0.30
N ASP A 45 -1.73 -9.83 -1.28
CA ASP A 45 -2.65 -10.82 -1.81
C ASP A 45 -3.14 -10.44 -3.22
N GLU A 46 -3.69 -11.40 -3.95
CA GLU A 46 -4.33 -11.13 -5.24
C GLU A 46 -5.71 -10.48 -5.06
N ASP A 47 -6.36 -10.71 -3.91
CA ASP A 47 -7.67 -10.15 -3.59
C ASP A 47 -7.56 -9.10 -2.47
N VAL A 48 -7.94 -7.86 -2.77
CA VAL A 48 -7.91 -6.75 -1.81
C VAL A 48 -8.82 -7.03 -0.60
N GLY A 49 -9.95 -7.71 -0.79
CA GLY A 49 -10.84 -8.10 0.29
C GLY A 49 -10.14 -9.01 1.30
N ARG A 50 -9.54 -10.10 0.82
CA ARG A 50 -8.78 -11.05 1.65
C ARG A 50 -7.56 -10.42 2.32
N LEU A 51 -6.92 -9.45 1.66
CA LEU A 51 -5.82 -8.69 2.24
C LEU A 51 -6.36 -7.84 3.41
N MET A 52 -7.37 -7.02 3.15
CA MET A 52 -8.00 -6.15 4.16
C MET A 52 -8.54 -6.94 5.34
N GLU A 53 -9.10 -8.13 5.11
CA GLU A 53 -9.56 -9.00 6.19
C GLU A 53 -8.47 -9.46 7.16
N ARG A 54 -7.24 -9.60 6.68
CA ARG A 54 -6.06 -9.92 7.51
C ARG A 54 -5.49 -8.68 8.17
N ILE A 55 -5.39 -7.59 7.42
CA ILE A 55 -4.83 -6.33 7.91
C ILE A 55 -5.71 -5.73 9.00
N LYS A 56 -7.04 -5.68 8.82
CA LYS A 56 -7.98 -5.14 9.83
C LYS A 56 -7.90 -5.84 11.19
N LYS A 57 -7.39 -7.07 11.24
CA LYS A 57 -7.22 -7.85 12.48
C LYS A 57 -5.90 -7.55 13.20
N LYS A 58 -4.90 -7.02 12.50
CA LYS A 58 -3.53 -6.87 13.02
C LYS A 58 -3.02 -5.43 13.01
N TYR A 59 -3.59 -4.56 12.18
CA TYR A 59 -3.09 -3.20 11.93
C TYR A 59 -4.24 -2.19 11.85
N PRO A 60 -4.01 -0.94 12.27
CA PRO A 60 -4.98 0.15 12.13
C PRO A 60 -5.10 0.57 10.66
N LEU A 61 -6.29 0.39 10.07
CA LEU A 61 -6.53 0.63 8.64
C LEU A 61 -6.25 2.08 8.21
N ASP A 62 -6.49 3.06 9.09
CA ASP A 62 -6.22 4.48 8.85
C ASP A 62 -4.75 4.77 8.48
N ARG A 63 -3.83 3.93 8.93
CA ARG A 63 -2.38 4.09 8.73
C ARG A 63 -1.79 3.16 7.68
N VAL A 64 -2.59 2.20 7.20
CA VAL A 64 -2.14 1.25 6.19
C VAL A 64 -2.49 1.79 4.81
N SER A 65 -1.49 1.85 3.93
CA SER A 65 -1.70 2.16 2.51
C SER A 65 -1.81 0.85 1.74
N VAL A 66 -2.87 0.68 0.96
CA VAL A 66 -3.08 -0.51 0.13
C VAL A 66 -2.91 -0.13 -1.33
N GLU A 67 -1.82 -0.58 -1.92
CA GLU A 67 -1.43 -0.22 -3.28
C GLU A 67 -1.50 -1.45 -4.19
N HIS A 68 -1.99 -1.27 -5.41
CA HIS A 68 -1.99 -2.31 -6.43
C HIS A 68 -0.67 -2.26 -7.20
N VAL A 69 0.04 -3.39 -7.23
CA VAL A 69 1.31 -3.51 -7.93
C VAL A 69 1.05 -4.09 -9.30
N SER A 70 1.07 -3.24 -10.33
CA SER A 70 0.98 -3.68 -11.71
C SER A 70 2.04 -3.00 -12.55
N LYS A 71 2.67 -3.79 -13.42
CA LYS A 71 3.52 -3.27 -14.49
C LYS A 71 2.75 -2.46 -15.52
N GLU A 72 1.46 -2.73 -15.68
CA GLU A 72 0.56 -1.94 -16.51
C GLU A 72 0.33 -0.58 -15.83
N LYS A 73 0.83 0.49 -16.44
CA LYS A 73 0.50 1.86 -16.03
C LYS A 73 -1.01 1.96 -15.99
N LEU A 74 -1.59 2.09 -14.78
CA LEU A 74 -3.00 2.42 -14.59
C LEU A 74 -3.31 3.63 -15.47
N GLN A 75 -3.98 3.39 -16.59
CA GLN A 75 -4.60 4.45 -17.36
C GLN A 75 -5.77 4.94 -16.50
N LEU A 76 -5.54 5.98 -15.72
CA LEU A 76 -6.61 6.74 -15.10
C LEU A 76 -7.47 7.30 -16.25
N ILE A 77 -8.69 6.79 -16.39
CA ILE A 77 -9.74 7.48 -17.13
C ILE A 77 -10.21 8.60 -16.19
N LEU A 78 -10.01 9.84 -16.63
CA LEU A 78 -10.40 11.07 -15.94
C LEU A 78 -11.92 11.28 -15.98
#